data_AF-A0A7C3YKD5-F1
#
_entry.id   AF-A0A7C3YKD5-F1
#
_cell.length_a   1.000
_cell.length_b   1.000
_cell.length_c   1.000
_cell.angle_alpha   90.00
_cell.angle_beta   90.00
_cell.angle_gamma   90.00
#
_symmetry.space_group_name_H-M   'P 1'
#
loop_
_entity.id
_entity.type
_entity.pdbx_description
1 polymer ?
#
loop_
_entity_poly.entity_id
_entity_poly.type
_entity_poly.pdbx_seq_one_letter_code
_entity_poly.pdbx_strand_id
1 'polypeptide(L)'
;MAIIKYDPQIYHDVLGKFEPVLRISDGDTVITSTVDNAGHNALDKKVAEGINPQTGPFYIEGAEPGDILAVHFDKMAPNRKIGRASVRVASNAVCQSYLSEMPKDRIIYEWELDVDKWTATLINPDPDLGGIVLPLSPLLGCFGVSPKDEGIPATTASTHGGNMDYNGFGAG
;
A
#
# COMPACT_ATOMS: atom_id res chain seq x y z
N MET A 1 -10.93 -11.47 20.70
CA MET A 1 -10.17 -12.00 19.56
C MET A 1 -11.08 -12.78 18.64
N ALA A 2 -11.74 -12.03 17.77
CA ALA A 2 -12.44 -12.53 16.61
C ALA A 2 -11.51 -12.50 15.40
N ILE A 3 -11.80 -13.34 14.41
CA ILE A 3 -11.20 -13.26 13.06
C ILE A 3 -12.29 -12.72 12.15
N ILE A 4 -12.08 -11.53 11.60
CA ILE A 4 -13.07 -10.79 10.83
C ILE A 4 -12.59 -10.69 9.39
N LYS A 5 -13.46 -11.06 8.44
CA LYS A 5 -13.20 -10.85 7.01
C LYS A 5 -13.88 -9.56 6.58
N TYR A 6 -13.13 -8.67 5.96
CA TYR A 6 -13.64 -7.41 5.43
C TYR A 6 -13.28 -7.30 3.94
N ASP A 7 -14.28 -7.02 3.11
CA ASP A 7 -14.11 -6.76 1.67
C ASP A 7 -14.32 -5.26 1.40
N PRO A 8 -13.27 -4.50 1.07
CA PRO A 8 -13.37 -3.04 1.01
C PRO A 8 -14.22 -2.54 -0.16
N GLN A 9 -15.25 -1.74 0.17
CA GLN A 9 -16.14 -1.11 -0.81
C GLN A 9 -15.86 0.38 -1.00
N ILE A 10 -15.21 1.01 -0.02
CA ILE A 10 -14.92 2.44 0.02
C ILE A 10 -13.43 2.60 0.29
N TYR A 11 -12.84 3.61 -0.38
CA TYR A 11 -11.44 3.96 -0.24
C TYR A 11 -11.30 5.47 -0.07
N HIS A 12 -10.34 5.87 0.74
CA HIS A 12 -9.98 7.28 0.94
C HIS A 12 -8.51 7.48 0.60
N ASP A 13 -8.15 8.51 -0.16
CA ASP A 13 -6.77 8.91 -0.44
C ASP A 13 -6.24 9.93 0.59
N VAL A 14 -6.93 10.04 1.72
CA VAL A 14 -6.63 10.93 2.85
C VAL A 14 -6.73 10.11 4.14
N LEU A 15 -5.77 10.29 5.05
CA LEU A 15 -5.88 9.85 6.44
C LEU A 15 -6.61 10.95 7.22
N GLY A 16 -7.82 10.65 7.70
CA GLY A 16 -8.68 11.63 8.33
C GLY A 16 -9.91 11.02 9.00
N LYS A 17 -10.81 11.90 9.42
CA LYS A 17 -12.04 11.54 10.13
C LYS A 17 -13.14 11.17 9.14
N PHE A 18 -13.32 9.86 8.94
CA PHE A 18 -14.41 9.30 8.14
C PHE A 18 -15.26 8.35 8.99
N GLU A 19 -16.47 8.06 8.53
CA GLU A 19 -17.29 7.03 9.15
C GLU A 19 -16.57 5.68 9.08
N PRO A 20 -16.46 4.95 10.20
CA PRO A 20 -15.74 3.69 10.22
C PRO A 20 -16.49 2.62 9.45
N VAL A 21 -15.78 1.93 8.56
CA VAL A 21 -16.32 0.82 7.77
C VAL A 21 -16.40 -0.48 8.57
N LEU A 22 -15.67 -0.55 9.68
CA LEU A 22 -15.64 -1.67 10.60
C LEU A 22 -15.29 -1.17 12.01
N ARG A 23 -15.92 -1.75 13.02
CA ARG A 23 -15.56 -1.60 14.44
C ARG A 23 -14.96 -2.91 14.93
N ILE A 24 -13.78 -2.85 15.53
CA ILE A 24 -13.03 -4.02 16.03
C ILE A 24 -12.53 -3.76 17.45
N SER A 25 -12.27 -4.82 18.20
CA SER A 25 -11.70 -4.73 19.55
C SER A 25 -10.19 -4.99 19.54
N ASP A 26 -9.51 -4.60 20.62
CA ASP A 26 -8.11 -4.99 20.84
C ASP A 26 -7.92 -6.52 20.73
N GLY A 27 -6.84 -6.91 20.05
CA GLY A 27 -6.51 -8.29 19.76
C GLY A 27 -7.36 -8.97 18.69
N ASP A 28 -8.27 -8.30 17.99
CA ASP A 28 -8.96 -8.90 16.83
C ASP A 28 -8.05 -8.97 15.59
N THR A 29 -8.26 -9.99 14.76
CA THR A 29 -7.56 -10.16 13.48
C THR A 29 -8.49 -9.77 12.33
N VAL A 30 -8.03 -8.88 11.44
CA VAL A 30 -8.75 -8.51 10.22
C VAL A 30 -8.08 -9.12 9.00
N ILE A 31 -8.84 -9.90 8.24
CA ILE A 31 -8.45 -10.39 6.92
C ILE A 31 -9.11 -9.48 5.90
N THR A 32 -8.30 -8.66 5.22
CA THR A 32 -8.76 -7.71 4.20
C THR A 32 -7.83 -7.70 2.99
N SER A 33 -8.27 -7.08 1.90
CA SER A 33 -7.44 -6.74 0.76
C SER A 33 -7.16 -5.25 0.70
N THR A 34 -6.20 -4.88 -0.16
CA THR A 34 -5.98 -3.50 -0.59
C THR A 34 -6.11 -3.41 -2.11
N VAL A 35 -6.27 -2.18 -2.60
CA VAL A 35 -6.01 -1.81 -4.00
C VAL A 35 -4.57 -1.33 -4.14
N ASP A 36 -4.02 -1.32 -5.35
CA ASP A 36 -2.71 -0.72 -5.58
C ASP A 36 -2.71 0.82 -5.42
N ASN A 37 -1.53 1.45 -5.47
CA ASN A 37 -1.40 2.91 -5.32
C ASN A 37 -2.23 3.72 -6.33
N ALA A 38 -2.59 3.09 -7.46
CA ALA A 38 -3.40 3.69 -8.50
C ALA A 38 -4.85 3.21 -8.43
N GLY A 39 -5.30 2.59 -7.35
CA GLY A 39 -6.68 2.21 -7.10
C GLY A 39 -7.20 1.00 -7.87
N HIS A 40 -6.33 0.12 -8.37
CA HIS A 40 -6.76 -1.12 -9.03
C HIS A 40 -6.85 -2.28 -8.04
N ASN A 41 -7.93 -3.06 -8.12
CA ASN A 41 -8.18 -4.21 -7.25
C ASN A 41 -7.52 -5.50 -7.76
N ALA A 42 -7.83 -6.63 -7.11
CA ALA A 42 -7.34 -7.97 -7.45
C ALA A 42 -7.64 -8.41 -8.90
N LEU A 43 -8.69 -7.86 -9.53
CA LEU A 43 -9.07 -8.15 -10.91
C LEU A 43 -8.48 -7.13 -11.91
N ASP A 44 -7.55 -6.30 -11.46
CA ASP A 44 -6.97 -5.18 -12.22
C ASP A 44 -7.99 -4.14 -12.69
N LYS A 45 -9.10 -4.00 -11.95
CA LYS A 45 -10.11 -2.97 -12.24
C LYS A 45 -9.87 -1.76 -11.37
N LYS A 46 -9.86 -0.57 -11.97
CA LYS A 46 -9.86 0.71 -11.27
C LYS A 46 -11.17 0.85 -10.48
N VAL A 47 -11.08 0.83 -9.16
CA VAL A 47 -12.23 0.92 -8.24
C VAL A 47 -12.12 2.06 -7.23
N ALA A 48 -10.94 2.70 -7.15
CA ALA A 48 -10.69 3.83 -6.27
C ALA A 48 -10.00 4.96 -7.04
N GLU A 49 -10.39 6.19 -6.77
CA GLU A 49 -9.73 7.39 -7.30
C GLU A 49 -8.57 7.86 -6.41
N GLY A 50 -7.81 8.84 -6.88
CA GLY A 50 -6.67 9.37 -6.14
C GLY A 50 -5.41 8.48 -6.20
N ILE A 51 -4.46 8.80 -5.30
CA ILE A 51 -3.18 8.10 -5.15
C ILE A 51 -3.11 7.55 -3.72
N ASN A 52 -2.62 6.31 -3.58
CA ASN A 52 -2.61 5.57 -2.32
C ASN A 52 -3.99 5.48 -1.64
N PRO A 53 -5.04 5.01 -2.34
CA PRO A 53 -6.33 4.75 -1.72
C PRO A 53 -6.23 3.75 -0.56
N GLN A 54 -6.75 4.13 0.60
CA GLN A 54 -6.64 3.41 1.86
C GLN A 54 -7.86 2.52 2.09
N THR A 55 -7.61 1.33 2.64
CA THR A 55 -8.65 0.43 3.16
C THR A 55 -8.94 0.79 4.61
N GLY A 56 -10.20 1.11 4.93
CA GLY A 56 -10.62 1.57 6.25
C GLY A 56 -11.51 2.82 6.15
N PRO A 57 -11.61 3.63 7.21
CA PRO A 57 -10.96 3.45 8.51
C PRO A 57 -11.63 2.37 9.37
N PHE A 58 -10.82 1.64 10.14
CA PHE A 58 -11.31 0.75 11.18
C PHE A 58 -11.31 1.49 12.51
N TYR A 59 -12.42 1.43 13.23
CA TYR A 59 -12.53 1.99 14.57
C TYR A 59 -12.16 0.93 15.59
N ILE A 60 -11.21 1.25 16.47
CA ILE A 60 -10.77 0.37 17.55
C ILE A 60 -11.54 0.74 18.83
N GLU A 61 -12.36 -0.19 19.34
CA GLU A 61 -13.13 0.03 20.55
C GLU A 61 -12.21 0.29 21.75
N GLY A 62 -12.47 1.39 22.46
CA GLY A 62 -11.70 1.80 23.64
C GLY A 62 -10.38 2.51 23.36
N ALA A 63 -9.96 2.68 22.10
CA ALA A 63 -8.75 3.47 21.79
C ALA A 63 -9.01 4.98 21.95
N GLU A 64 -8.14 5.66 22.69
CA GLU A 64 -8.24 7.09 22.98
C GLU A 64 -6.99 7.87 22.52
N PRO A 65 -7.10 9.20 22.29
CA PRO A 65 -5.94 10.03 22.01
C PRO A 65 -4.88 9.94 23.12
N GLY A 66 -3.67 9.50 22.75
CA GLY A 66 -2.57 9.26 23.69
C GLY A 66 -2.16 7.79 23.74
N ASP A 67 -3.03 6.88 23.28
CA ASP A 67 -2.72 5.47 23.15
C ASP A 67 -1.79 5.18 21.95
N ILE A 68 -1.23 3.97 21.96
CA ILE A 68 -0.42 3.43 20.87
C ILE A 68 -1.16 2.23 20.28
N LEU A 69 -1.36 2.25 18.96
CA LEU A 69 -1.84 1.09 18.24
C LEU A 69 -0.67 0.23 17.78
N ALA A 70 -0.60 -1.00 18.29
CA ALA A 70 0.31 -2.02 17.77
C ALA A 70 -0.41 -2.81 16.67
N VAL A 71 0.07 -2.71 15.43
CA VAL A 71 -0.44 -3.49 14.29
C VAL A 71 0.59 -4.56 13.96
N HIS A 72 0.18 -5.83 14.05
CA HIS A 72 0.99 -6.96 13.61
C HIS A 72 0.45 -7.49 12.28
N PHE A 73 1.33 -7.68 11.30
CA PHE A 73 0.96 -8.24 10.00
C PHE A 73 1.22 -9.75 10.03
N ASP A 74 0.21 -10.55 10.36
CA ASP A 74 0.37 -12.02 10.41
C ASP A 74 0.72 -12.62 9.04
N LYS A 75 0.10 -12.10 7.98
CA LYS A 75 0.27 -12.59 6.61
C LYS A 75 0.02 -11.49 5.60
N MET A 76 0.85 -11.45 4.56
CA MET A 76 0.70 -10.56 3.41
C MET A 76 1.12 -11.28 2.13
N ALA A 77 0.33 -11.13 1.08
CA ALA A 77 0.65 -11.66 -0.24
C ALA A 77 0.00 -10.80 -1.33
N PRO A 78 0.58 -10.71 -2.53
CA PRO A 78 -0.12 -10.15 -3.68
C PRO A 78 -1.45 -10.89 -3.92
N ASN A 79 -2.50 -10.13 -4.21
CA ASN A 79 -3.82 -10.66 -4.55
C ASN A 79 -4.10 -10.62 -6.07
N ARG A 80 -3.09 -10.28 -6.87
CA ARG A 80 -3.15 -10.15 -8.32
C ARG A 80 -1.84 -10.62 -8.96
N LYS A 81 -1.93 -11.10 -10.20
CA LYS A 81 -0.78 -11.56 -11.00
C LYS A 81 0.03 -10.45 -11.67
N ILE A 82 -0.38 -9.18 -11.57
CA ILE A 82 0.29 -8.05 -12.23
C ILE A 82 0.68 -7.01 -11.19
N GLY A 83 1.98 -6.73 -11.11
CA GLY A 83 2.58 -5.60 -10.40
C GLY A 83 3.01 -4.51 -11.38
N ARG A 84 3.06 -3.26 -10.90
CA ARG A 84 3.49 -2.09 -11.70
C ARG A 84 4.52 -1.27 -10.95
N ALA A 85 5.61 -0.92 -11.63
CA ALA A 85 6.66 -0.09 -11.09
C ALA A 85 6.93 1.10 -12.01
N SER A 86 6.96 2.31 -11.45
CA SER A 86 7.47 3.48 -12.15
C SER A 86 8.99 3.46 -12.11
N VAL A 87 9.65 3.75 -13.23
CA VAL A 87 11.12 3.91 -13.26
C VAL A 87 11.59 5.27 -12.70
N ARG A 88 10.65 6.17 -12.41
CA ARG A 88 10.95 7.45 -11.76
C ARG A 88 11.06 7.27 -10.26
N VAL A 89 12.11 7.86 -9.69
CA VAL A 89 12.31 7.96 -8.25
C VAL A 89 11.69 9.26 -7.75
N ALA A 90 11.20 9.26 -6.50
CA ALA A 90 10.67 10.47 -5.87
C ALA A 90 11.74 11.58 -5.87
N SER A 91 11.36 12.79 -6.26
CA SER A 91 12.35 13.85 -6.54
C SER A 91 13.09 14.34 -5.31
N ASN A 92 12.52 14.16 -4.13
CA ASN A 92 13.13 14.44 -2.83
C ASN A 92 14.14 13.37 -2.38
N ALA A 93 14.24 12.24 -3.09
CA ALA A 93 15.15 11.14 -2.76
C ALA A 93 16.43 11.12 -3.62
N VAL A 94 16.57 12.03 -4.58
CA VAL A 94 17.69 12.05 -5.54
C VAL A 94 18.28 13.46 -5.69
N CYS A 95 19.52 13.54 -6.16
CA CYS A 95 20.20 14.81 -6.39
C CYS A 95 19.74 15.48 -7.71
N GLN A 96 19.98 16.79 -7.82
CA GLN A 96 19.57 17.60 -8.97
C GLN A 96 20.13 17.09 -10.31
N SER A 97 21.34 16.54 -10.33
CA SER A 97 21.93 15.97 -11.54
C SER A 97 21.13 14.75 -12.02
N TYR A 98 20.74 13.86 -11.10
CA TYR A 98 19.89 12.72 -11.42
C TYR A 98 18.51 13.17 -11.93
N LEU A 99 17.90 14.19 -11.31
CA LEU A 99 16.62 14.74 -11.76
C LEU A 99 16.66 15.24 -13.21
N SER A 100 17.80 15.77 -13.64
CA SER A 100 17.98 16.33 -14.98
C SER A 100 18.08 15.24 -16.06
N GLU A 101 18.53 14.04 -15.68
CA GLU A 101 18.69 12.86 -16.54
C GLU A 101 17.49 11.90 -16.49
N MET A 102 16.65 12.01 -15.46
CA MET A 102 15.49 11.14 -15.26
C MET A 102 14.51 11.26 -16.43
N PRO A 103 13.90 10.14 -16.89
CA PRO A 103 12.88 10.18 -17.93
C PRO A 103 11.78 11.19 -17.62
N LYS A 104 11.46 12.02 -18.62
CA LYS A 104 10.39 13.02 -18.53
C LYS A 104 9.02 12.35 -18.51
N ASP A 105 8.87 11.30 -19.30
CA ASP A 105 7.64 10.52 -19.36
C ASP A 105 7.56 9.52 -18.20
N ARG A 106 6.34 9.28 -17.72
CA ARG A 106 6.09 8.24 -16.73
C ARG A 106 6.11 6.88 -17.44
N ILE A 107 7.25 6.21 -17.39
CA ILE A 107 7.39 4.84 -17.88
C ILE A 107 6.99 3.88 -16.75
N ILE A 108 6.05 3.00 -17.04
CA ILE A 108 5.57 1.95 -16.14
C ILE A 108 6.06 0.60 -16.65
N TYR A 109 6.75 -0.12 -15.77
CA TYR A 109 7.11 -1.52 -15.99
C TYR A 109 6.04 -2.41 -15.39
N GLU A 110 5.66 -3.45 -16.11
CA GLU A 110 4.72 -4.46 -15.64
C GLU A 110 5.46 -5.76 -15.31
N TRP A 111 5.08 -6.34 -14.18
CA TRP A 111 5.69 -7.53 -13.63
C TRP A 111 4.62 -8.60 -13.44
N GLU A 112 4.87 -9.81 -13.91
CA GLU A 112 4.07 -10.98 -13.54
C GLU A 112 4.46 -11.42 -12.13
N LEU A 113 3.46 -11.55 -11.25
CA LEU A 113 3.62 -12.00 -9.87
C LEU A 113 3.14 -13.46 -9.75
N ASP A 114 4.06 -14.35 -9.38
CA ASP A 114 3.81 -15.77 -9.13
C ASP A 114 3.91 -16.03 -7.63
N VAL A 115 2.76 -16.14 -6.95
CA VAL A 115 2.68 -16.38 -5.51
C VAL A 115 2.97 -17.84 -5.12
N ASP A 116 2.89 -18.78 -6.06
CA ASP A 116 3.21 -20.18 -5.83
C ASP A 116 4.74 -20.37 -5.80
N LYS A 117 5.46 -19.68 -6.69
CA LYS A 117 6.94 -19.63 -6.71
C LYS A 117 7.53 -18.52 -5.85
N TRP A 118 6.71 -17.59 -5.39
CA TRP A 118 7.10 -16.39 -4.65
C TRP A 118 8.08 -15.49 -5.42
N THR A 119 7.79 -15.23 -6.69
CA THR A 119 8.64 -14.44 -7.61
C THR A 119 7.88 -13.36 -8.38
N ALA A 120 8.60 -12.33 -8.81
CA ALA A 120 8.17 -11.33 -9.79
C ALA A 120 9.04 -11.39 -11.05
N THR A 121 8.43 -11.50 -12.22
CA THR A 121 9.10 -11.54 -13.53
C THR A 121 8.77 -10.28 -14.32
N LEU A 122 9.78 -9.57 -14.82
CA LEU A 122 9.53 -8.42 -15.70
C LEU A 122 8.96 -8.89 -17.05
N ILE A 123 7.79 -8.38 -17.44
CA ILE A 123 7.10 -8.75 -18.68
C ILE A 123 6.88 -7.57 -19.65
N ASN A 124 7.00 -6.34 -19.17
CA ASN A 124 6.94 -5.14 -20.00
C ASN A 124 7.82 -4.03 -19.38
N PRO A 125 8.77 -3.41 -20.12
CA PRO A 125 9.15 -3.72 -21.51
C PRO A 125 9.63 -5.16 -21.65
N ASP A 126 9.57 -5.70 -22.88
CA ASP A 126 10.16 -6.99 -23.20
C ASP A 126 11.62 -6.98 -22.72
N PRO A 127 12.01 -7.86 -21.78
CA PRO A 127 13.34 -7.81 -21.22
C PRO A 127 14.36 -8.31 -22.25
N ASP A 128 15.00 -7.36 -22.96
CA ASP A 128 16.27 -7.58 -23.68
C ASP A 128 17.37 -8.17 -22.75
N LEU A 129 17.14 -8.11 -21.43
CA LEU A 129 18.01 -8.58 -20.34
C LEU A 129 17.77 -10.04 -19.92
N GLY A 130 17.03 -10.85 -20.69
CA GLY A 130 16.96 -12.29 -20.49
C GLY A 130 16.01 -12.76 -19.38
N GLY A 131 14.92 -12.04 -19.14
CA GLY A 131 13.86 -12.45 -18.20
C GLY A 131 14.26 -12.24 -16.73
N ILE A 132 14.32 -10.98 -16.29
CA ILE A 132 14.60 -10.64 -14.88
C ILE A 132 13.53 -11.26 -13.98
N VAL A 133 13.97 -12.11 -13.05
CA VAL A 133 13.13 -12.72 -12.00
C VAL A 133 13.69 -12.33 -10.63
N LEU A 134 12.84 -11.79 -9.76
CA LEU A 134 13.19 -11.36 -8.40
C LEU A 134 12.30 -12.09 -7.38
N PRO A 135 12.79 -12.39 -6.16
CA PRO A 135 11.94 -12.91 -5.10
C PRO A 135 10.94 -11.85 -4.63
N LEU A 136 9.72 -12.26 -4.27
CA LEU A 136 8.75 -11.35 -3.65
C LEU A 136 9.15 -11.03 -2.20
N SER A 137 9.05 -9.75 -1.85
CA SER A 137 9.16 -9.26 -0.47
C SER A 137 8.03 -8.28 -0.19
N PRO A 138 6.78 -8.77 0.02
CA PRO A 138 5.62 -7.91 0.20
C PRO A 138 5.75 -7.01 1.43
N LEU A 139 5.29 -5.77 1.29
CA LEU A 139 5.20 -4.79 2.37
C LEU A 139 3.94 -3.93 2.19
N LEU A 140 3.47 -3.30 3.27
CA LEU A 140 2.42 -2.28 3.23
C LEU A 140 3.05 -0.88 3.35
N GLY A 141 3.16 -0.18 2.22
CA GLY A 141 3.89 1.10 2.16
C GLY A 141 3.16 2.28 2.80
N CYS A 142 1.83 2.21 2.83
CA CYS A 142 0.98 3.29 3.35
C CYS A 142 -0.09 2.74 4.29
N PHE A 143 -0.03 3.16 5.55
CA PHE A 143 -1.06 2.93 6.57
C PHE A 143 -0.83 3.90 7.74
N GLY A 144 -1.86 4.12 8.54
CA GLY A 144 -1.76 5.04 9.68
C GLY A 144 -3.08 5.20 10.41
N VAL A 145 -3.06 6.07 11.41
CA VAL A 145 -4.25 6.48 12.15
C VAL A 145 -4.72 7.86 11.68
N SER A 146 -5.98 8.19 11.97
CA SER A 146 -6.47 9.55 11.69
C SER A 146 -5.64 10.59 12.46
N PRO A 147 -5.16 11.66 11.80
CA PRO A 147 -4.63 12.82 12.49
C PRO A 147 -5.68 13.43 13.44
N LYS A 148 -5.20 14.10 14.49
CA LYS A 148 -6.05 14.85 15.44
C LYS A 148 -6.77 16.01 14.75
N ASP A 149 -6.05 16.71 13.89
CA ASP A 149 -6.48 17.95 13.24
C ASP A 149 -7.11 17.65 11.87
N GLU A 150 -6.65 18.34 10.83
CA GLU A 150 -7.12 18.16 9.46
C GLU A 150 -6.64 16.84 8.85
N GLY A 151 -7.41 16.36 7.87
CA GLY A 151 -7.03 15.18 7.10
C GLY A 151 -5.75 15.43 6.29
N ILE A 152 -4.88 14.45 6.22
CA ILE A 152 -3.60 14.53 5.51
C ILE A 152 -3.64 13.57 4.31
N PRO A 153 -3.21 13.99 3.11
CA PRO A 153 -3.14 13.09 1.97
C PRO A 153 -2.34 11.83 2.30
N ALA A 154 -2.87 10.66 1.94
CA ALA A 154 -2.25 9.37 2.22
C ALA A 154 -0.83 9.26 1.62
N THR A 155 -0.53 10.05 0.59
CA THR A 155 0.80 10.20 -0.02
C THR A 155 1.85 10.87 0.89
N THR A 156 1.46 11.37 2.06
CA THR A 156 2.35 12.05 3.00
C THR A 156 2.65 11.14 4.18
N ALA A 157 3.93 10.99 4.53
CA ALA A 157 4.34 10.38 5.78
C ALA A 157 4.48 11.44 6.88
N SER A 158 3.99 11.14 8.09
CA SER A 158 4.17 11.99 9.27
C SER A 158 3.99 11.19 10.57
N THR A 159 3.75 11.87 11.68
CA THR A 159 3.62 11.28 13.03
C THR A 159 2.46 10.31 13.20
N HIS A 160 1.51 10.28 12.26
CA HIS A 160 0.34 9.40 12.27
C HIS A 160 0.48 8.19 11.32
N GLY A 161 1.67 8.00 10.72
CA GLY A 161 1.91 7.02 9.66
C GLY A 161 1.83 7.67 8.27
N GLY A 162 1.08 7.07 7.35
CA GLY A 162 0.97 7.49 5.96
C GLY A 162 1.94 6.78 5.05
N ASN A 163 2.34 7.41 3.94
CA ASN A 163 3.21 6.84 2.91
C ASN A 163 4.68 6.72 3.34
N MET A 164 4.95 5.85 4.31
CA MET A 164 6.26 5.67 4.90
C MET A 164 7.20 4.83 4.03
N ASP A 165 6.65 3.93 3.20
CA ASP A 165 7.41 3.07 2.27
C ASP A 165 8.62 2.35 2.92
N TYR A 166 8.48 1.97 4.19
CA TYR A 166 9.53 1.27 4.93
C TYR A 166 9.46 -0.24 4.69
N ASN A 167 10.56 -0.81 4.23
CA ASN A 167 10.66 -2.23 3.86
C ASN A 167 10.51 -3.22 5.04
N GLY A 168 10.57 -2.73 6.28
CA GLY A 168 10.27 -3.53 7.47
C GLY A 168 8.78 -3.77 7.72
N PHE A 169 7.87 -3.10 7.01
CA PHE A 169 6.42 -3.32 7.13
C PHE A 169 5.92 -4.54 6.33
N GLY A 170 6.68 -5.64 6.42
CA GLY A 170 6.29 -6.96 5.92
C GLY A 170 5.55 -7.77 6.97
N ALA A 171 5.19 -9.01 6.64
CA ALA A 171 4.62 -9.94 7.61
C ALA A 171 5.67 -10.48 8.59
N GLY A 172 5.28 -10.69 9.85
CA GLY A 172 6.15 -11.09 10.98
C GLY A 172 6.42 -9.96 11.97
#